data_AF-A0AA95MFJ0-F1
#
_entry.id   AF-A0AA95MFJ0-F1
#
_cell.length_a   1.000
_cell.length_b   1.000
_cell.length_c   1.000
_cell.angle_alpha   90.00
_cell.angle_beta   90.00
_cell.angle_gamma   90.00
#
_symmetry.space_group_name_H-M   'P 1'
#
loop_
_entity.id
_entity.type
_entity.pdbx_description
1 polymer ?
#
loop_
_entity_poly.entity_id
_entity_poly.type
_entity_poly.pdbx_seq_one_letter_code
_entity_poly.pdbx_strand_id
1 'polypeptide(L)' 'MQGILGAVGKALITLQEAGEVIIEKTDELYLDEITYYVEETLKGVKAAYKIEEIEPKVKLKITLQ' A
#
# COMPACT_ATOMS: atom_id res chain seq x y z
N MET A 1 15.76 6.19 -9.83
CA MET A 1 14.55 6.95 -9.46
C MET A 1 13.37 5.98 -9.46
N GLN A 2 12.98 5.46 -8.30
CA GLN A 2 11.71 4.74 -8.16
C GLN A 2 10.75 5.68 -7.42
N GLY A 3 10.10 6.57 -8.17
CA GLY A 3 9.09 7.48 -7.61
C GLY A 3 7.81 6.73 -7.19
N ILE A 4 6.76 7.48 -6.88
CA ILE A 4 5.51 6.95 -6.29
C ILE A 4 4.93 5.74 -7.04
N LEU A 5 4.96 5.75 -8.37
CA LEU A 5 4.46 4.66 -9.21
C LEU A 5 5.20 3.33 -8.97
N GLY A 6 6.50 3.37 -8.69
CA GLY A 6 7.28 2.16 -8.40
C GLY A 6 6.93 1.57 -7.04
N ALA A 7 6.75 2.42 -6.03
CA ALA A 7 6.34 2.01 -4.69
C ALA A 7 4.92 1.40 -4.69
N VAL A 8 3.97 2.08 -5.35
CA VAL A 8 2.59 1.59 -5.50
C VAL A 8 2.55 0.27 -6.28
N GLY A 9 3.26 0.18 -7.41
CA GLY A 9 3.32 -1.04 -8.21
C GLY A 9 3.87 -2.24 -7.42
N LYS A 10 4.96 -2.03 -6.66
CA LYS A 10 5.50 -3.07 -5.78
C LYS A 10 4.50 -3.50 -4.71
N ALA A 11 3.81 -2.55 -4.08
CA ALA A 11 2.84 -2.85 -3.04
C ALA A 11 1.67 -3.70 -3.57
N LEU A 12 1.15 -3.37 -4.76
CA LEU A 12 0.08 -4.12 -5.41
C LEU A 12 0.51 -5.54 -5.81
N ILE A 13 1.72 -5.70 -6.35
CA ILE A 13 2.27 -7.02 -6.68
C ILE A 13 2.38 -7.88 -5.41
N THR A 14 2.95 -7.32 -4.33
CA THR A 14 3.07 -8.04 -3.06
C THR A 14 1.70 -8.41 -2.48
N LEU A 15 0.72 -7.50 -2.53
CA LEU A 15 -0.67 -7.81 -2.13
C LEU A 15 -1.27 -8.96 -2.93
N GLN A 16 -1.06 -8.96 -4.26
CA GLN A 16 -1.57 -10.02 -5.13
C GLN A 16 -0.90 -11.38 -4.84
N GLU A 17 0.40 -11.39 -4.55
CA GLU A 17 1.17 -12.63 -4.35
C GLU A 17 1.02 -13.20 -2.93
N ALA A 18 1.04 -12.33 -1.91
CA ALA A 18 1.09 -12.73 -0.50
C ALA A 18 -0.24 -12.51 0.25
N GLY A 19 -1.20 -11.82 -0.34
CA GLY A 19 -2.45 -11.42 0.33
C GLY A 19 -2.27 -10.28 1.34
N GLU A 20 -1.04 -9.85 1.63
CA GLU A 20 -0.73 -8.75 2.53
C GLU A 20 0.53 -8.00 2.13
N VAL A 21 0.59 -6.71 2.49
CA VAL A 21 1.79 -5.89 2.30
C VAL A 21 1.95 -4.91 3.47
N ILE A 22 3.21 -4.62 3.82
CA ILE A 22 3.57 -3.54 4.73
C ILE A 22 4.09 -2.39 3.87
N ILE A 23 3.44 -1.23 3.99
CA ILE A 23 3.89 0.02 3.40
C ILE A 23 4.58 0.81 4.50
N GLU A 24 5.79 1.25 4.21
CA GLU A 24 6.59 2.09 5.11
C GLU A 24 6.76 3.45 4.45
N LYS A 25 6.76 4.52 5.27
CA LYS A 25 7.17 5.83 4.79
C LYS A 25 8.60 5.71 4.24
N THR A 26 8.88 6.38 3.13
CA THR A 26 10.26 6.51 2.63
C THR A 26 10.71 7.95 2.77
N ASP A 27 12.00 8.21 2.62
CA ASP A 27 12.53 9.58 2.65
C ASP A 27 12.00 10.44 1.49
N GLU A 28 11.51 9.80 0.41
CA GLU A 28 11.06 10.44 -0.82
C GLU A 28 9.53 10.46 -1.00
N LEU A 29 8.78 9.66 -0.24
CA LEU A 29 7.33 9.48 -0.43
C LEU A 29 6.58 9.40 0.89
N TYR A 30 5.49 10.16 0.98
CA TYR A 30 4.60 10.11 2.12
C TYR A 30 3.79 8.80 2.12
N LEU A 31 3.65 8.21 3.30
CA LEU A 31 2.87 7.00 3.54
C LEU A 31 1.43 7.13 3.02
N ASP A 32 0.85 8.32 3.21
CA ASP A 32 -0.53 8.64 2.81
C ASP A 32 -0.72 8.60 1.30
N GLU A 33 0.27 9.05 0.52
CA GLU A 33 0.18 9.06 -0.94
C GLU A 33 0.25 7.65 -1.51
N ILE A 34 1.18 6.82 -1.03
CA ILE A 34 1.29 5.42 -1.48
C ILE A 34 0.00 4.66 -1.13
N THR A 35 -0.48 4.84 0.11
CA THR A 35 -1.70 4.19 0.59
C THR A 35 -2.92 4.60 -0.25
N TYR A 36 -3.08 5.90 -0.54
CA TYR A 36 -4.16 6.42 -1.37
C TYR A 36 -4.24 5.72 -2.74
N TYR A 37 -3.12 5.61 -3.47
CA TYR A 37 -3.13 4.99 -4.79
C TYR A 37 -3.36 3.47 -4.74
N VAL A 38 -2.86 2.80 -3.70
CA VAL A 38 -3.14 1.37 -3.49
C VAL A 38 -4.64 1.17 -3.24
N GLU A 39 -5.25 1.98 -2.38
CA GLU A 39 -6.69 1.92 -2.10
C GLU A 39 -7.55 2.22 -3.32
N GLU A 40 -7.25 3.26 -4.09
CA GLU A 40 -8.00 3.57 -5.32
C GLU A 40 -7.97 2.40 -6.31
N THR A 41 -6.83 1.70 -6.40
CA THR A 41 -6.71 0.49 -7.23
C THR A 41 -7.57 -0.65 -6.69
N LEU A 42 -7.51 -0.92 -5.38
CA LEU A 42 -8.29 -1.98 -4.73
C LEU A 42 -9.80 -1.74 -4.83
N LYS A 43 -10.25 -0.49 -4.67
CA LYS A 43 -11.64 -0.08 -4.89
C LYS A 43 -12.06 -0.27 -6.35
N GLY A 44 -11.20 0.08 -7.30
CA GLY A 44 -11.44 -0.11 -8.73
C GLY A 44 -11.71 -1.56 -9.11
N VAL A 45 -11.03 -2.51 -8.45
CA VAL A 45 -11.22 -3.95 -8.66
C VAL A 45 -12.23 -4.59 -7.69
N LYS A 46 -12.88 -3.81 -6.82
CA LYS A 46 -13.82 -4.27 -5.79
C LYS A 46 -13.22 -5.33 -4.86
N ALA A 47 -11.92 -5.24 -4.58
CA ALA A 47 -11.27 -6.11 -3.61
C ALA A 47 -11.74 -5.74 -2.19
N ALA A 48 -12.05 -6.74 -1.37
CA ALA A 48 -12.21 -6.55 0.06
C ALA A 48 -10.81 -6.47 0.69
N TYR A 49 -10.58 -5.46 1.53
CA TYR A 49 -9.29 -5.26 2.19
C TYR A 49 -9.45 -4.66 3.58
N LYS A 50 -8.45 -4.89 4.43
CA LYS A 50 -8.30 -4.31 5.75
C LYS A 50 -7.01 -3.51 5.79
N ILE A 51 -7.06 -2.36 6.43
CA ILE A 51 -5.90 -1.50 6.69
C ILE A 51 -5.65 -1.45 8.20
N GLU A 52 -4.39 -1.63 8.60
CA GLU A 52 -3.96 -1.63 10.00
C GLU A 52 -2.72 -0.75 10.17
N GLU A 53 -2.83 0.29 11.00
CA GLU A 53 -1.65 1.07 11.39
C GLU A 53 -0.78 0.25 12.35
N ILE A 54 0.44 -0.08 11.90
CA ILE A 54 1.43 -0.75 12.75
C ILE A 54 2.20 0.28 13.56
N GLU A 55 2.56 1.39 12.92
CA GLU A 55 3.28 2.49 13.56
C GLU A 55 2.76 3.83 13.00
N PRO A 56 2.24 4.73 13.86
CA PRO A 56 1.58 5.96 13.41
C PRO A 56 2.45 6.80 12.48
N LYS A 57 1.95 7.09 11.28
CA LYS A 57 2.64 7.86 10.23
C LYS A 57 3.98 7.26 9.74
N VAL A 58 4.26 6.01 10.08
CA VAL A 58 5.52 5.33 9.71
C VAL A 58 5.24 4.05 8.96
N LYS A 59 4.32 3.21 9.44
CA LYS A 59 4.02 1.90 8.82
C LYS A 59 2.54 1.56 8.85
N LEU A 60 2.06 1.06 7.72
CA LEU A 60 0.71 0.58 7.52
C LEU A 60 0.73 -0.80 6.89
N LYS A 61 -0.15 -1.69 7.34
CA LYS A 61 -0.37 -3.00 6.75
C LYS A 61 -1.69 -3.00 6.01
N ILE A 62 -1.69 -3.54 4.80
CA ILE A 62 -2.90 -3.82 4.02
C ILE A 62 -2.99 -5.32 3.83
N THR A 63 -4.18 -5.88 4.03
CA THR A 63 -4.46 -7.31 3.84
C THR A 63 -5.73 -7.48 3.03
N LEU A 64 -5.70 -8.35 2.01
CA LEU A 64 -6.87 -8.76 1.23
C LEU A 64 -7.74 -9.72 2.06
N GLN A 65 -9.07 -9.64 1.88
CA GLN A 65 -10.05 -10.52 2.55
C GLN A 65 -10.68 -11.53 1.60
#